data_AF-A0AAY4B112-F1
#
_entry.id   AF-A0AAY4B112-F1
#
_cell.length_a   1.000
_cell.length_b   1.000
_cell.length_c   1.000
_cell.angle_alpha   90.00
_cell.angle_beta   90.00
_cell.angle_gamma   90.00
#
_symmetry.space_group_name_H-M   'P 1'
#
loop_
_entity.id
_entity.type
_entity.pdbx_description
1 polymer ?
#
loop_
_entity_poly.entity_id
_entity_poly.type
_entity_poly.pdbx_seq_one_letter_code
_entity_poly.pdbx_strand_id
1 'polypeptide(L)' 'MKERRMECGAVVMNGCIYVSGGYSYSKGTYLQSMEKYDPELDTWEMVGSLPSAARSHGCVGFYGI' A
#
# COMPACT_ATOMS: atom_id res chain seq x y z
N MET A 1 2.14 -4.01 9.18
CA MET A 1 2.75 -3.22 8.09
C MET A 1 4.24 -3.16 8.35
N LYS A 2 5.08 -3.35 7.34
CA LYS A 2 6.55 -3.38 7.47
C LYS A 2 7.18 -1.99 7.42
N GLU A 3 6.56 -1.03 6.73
CA GLU A 3 7.02 0.35 6.68
C GLU A 3 5.96 1.32 7.22
N ARG A 4 6.32 2.16 8.20
CA ARG A 4 5.41 3.22 8.68
C ARG A 4 5.25 4.28 7.59
N ARG A 5 4.00 4.59 7.24
CA ARG A 5 3.68 5.52 6.15
C ARG A 5 2.47 6.41 6.47
N MET A 6 2.44 7.58 5.85
CA MET A 6 1.28 8.47 5.74
C MET A 6 1.04 8.83 4.28
N GLU A 7 -0.12 9.44 3.97
CA GLU A 7 -0.45 9.89 2.61
C GLU A 7 -0.40 8.77 1.55
N CYS A 8 -0.60 7.52 1.96
CA CYS A 8 -0.65 6.38 1.06
C CYS A 8 -2.05 6.21 0.44
N GLY A 9 -2.11 5.56 -0.72
CA GLY A 9 -3.37 5.05 -1.27
C GLY A 9 -3.68 3.67 -0.70
N ALA A 10 -4.95 3.40 -0.40
CA ALA A 10 -5.39 2.10 0.10
C ALA A 10 -6.66 1.61 -0.61
N VAL A 11 -6.79 0.29 -0.75
CA VAL A 11 -7.94 -0.36 -1.38
C VAL A 11 -8.15 -1.75 -0.81
N VAL A 12 -9.41 -2.21 -0.75
CA VAL A 12 -9.74 -3.60 -0.43
C VAL A 12 -9.91 -4.39 -1.74
N MET A 13 -9.20 -5.52 -1.84
CA MET A 13 -9.28 -6.44 -2.96
C MET A 13 -9.04 -7.88 -2.45
N ASN A 14 -9.95 -8.80 -2.77
CA ASN A 14 -9.88 -10.24 -2.58
C ASN A 14 -9.78 -10.57 -1.09
N GLY A 15 -10.60 -9.90 -0.28
CA GLY A 15 -10.58 -10.01 1.18
C GLY A 15 -9.36 -9.36 1.85
N CYS A 16 -8.40 -8.82 1.10
CA CYS A 16 -7.17 -8.24 1.62
C CYS A 16 -7.16 -6.70 1.48
N ILE A 17 -6.36 -6.03 2.31
CA ILE A 17 -6.11 -4.59 2.20
C ILE A 17 -4.78 -4.37 1.50
N TYR A 18 -4.77 -3.59 0.43
CA TYR A 18 -3.56 -3.18 -0.26
C TYR A 18 -3.26 -1.72 0.06
N VAL A 19 -2.01 -1.42 0.37
CA VAL A 19 -1.52 -0.07 0.65
C VAL A 19 -0.33 0.23 -0.25
N SER A 20 -0.36 1.37 -0.95
CA SER A 20 0.65 1.76 -1.93
C SER A 20 1.18 3.17 -1.66
N GLY A 21 2.49 3.34 -1.86
CA GLY A 21 3.15 4.64 -1.74
C GLY A 21 3.06 5.29 -0.37
N GLY A 22 3.07 6.62 -0.33
CA GLY A 22 3.08 7.45 0.86
C GLY A 22 4.46 7.97 1.24
N TYR A 23 4.57 8.53 2.43
CA TYR A 23 5.80 9.08 2.99
C TYR A 23 6.19 8.37 4.29
N SER A 24 7.45 7.95 4.41
CA SER A 24 8.02 7.39 5.64
C SER A 24 8.80 8.47 6.37
N TYR A 25 8.29 8.92 7.53
CA TYR A 25 9.02 9.84 8.40
C TYR A 25 10.32 9.25 8.93
N SER A 26 10.34 7.96 9.25
CA SER A 26 11.53 7.28 9.76
C SER A 26 12.67 7.22 8.74
N LYS A 27 12.34 7.21 7.44
CA LYS A 27 13.33 7.17 6.36
C LYS A 27 13.52 8.52 5.65
N GLY A 28 12.67 9.51 5.95
CA GLY A 28 12.69 10.81 5.29
C GLY A 28 12.48 10.74 3.77
N THR A 29 11.71 9.76 3.29
CA THR A 29 11.58 9.50 1.84
C THR A 29 10.18 9.08 1.42
N TYR A 30 9.85 9.36 0.15
CA TYR A 30 8.65 8.88 -0.49
C TYR A 30 8.79 7.41 -0.85
N LEU A 31 7.70 6.67 -0.69
CA LEU A 31 7.65 5.24 -0.91
C LEU A 31 7.11 4.93 -2.29
N GLN A 32 7.72 3.93 -2.92
CA GLN A 32 7.14 3.23 -4.06
C GLN A 32 6.55 1.88 -3.64
N SER A 33 6.80 1.41 -2.42
CA SER A 33 6.39 0.08 -1.98
C SER A 33 4.88 -0.09 -1.90
N MET A 34 4.42 -1.29 -2.25
CA MET A 34 3.07 -1.77 -2.06
C MET A 34 3.08 -2.95 -1.09
N GLU A 35 2.22 -2.90 -0.09
CA GLU A 35 2.04 -3.95 0.91
C GLU A 35 0.60 -4.46 0.91
N LYS A 36 0.42 -5.76 1.13
CA LYS A 36 -0.87 -6.40 1.34
C LYS A 36 -1.00 -6.84 2.79
N TYR A 37 -2.13 -6.55 3.40
CA TYR A 37 -2.57 -7.15 4.64
C TYR A 37 -3.60 -8.24 4.36
N ASP A 38 -3.30 -9.43 4.84
CA ASP A 38 -4.22 -10.56 4.85
C ASP A 38 -4.81 -10.71 6.27
N PRO A 39 -6.12 -10.45 6.46
CA PRO A 39 -6.74 -10.53 7.79
C PRO A 39 -6.95 -11.97 8.28
N GLU A 40 -6.95 -12.98 7.41
CA GLU A 40 -7.08 -14.39 7.85
C GLU A 40 -5.78 -14.88 8.47
N LEU A 41 -4.65 -14.43 7.93
CA LEU A 41 -3.32 -14.78 8.42
C LEU A 41 -2.76 -13.77 9.42
N ASP A 42 -3.41 -12.62 9.58
CA ASP A 42 -2.90 -11.45 10.32
C ASP A 42 -1.46 -11.07 9.91
N THR A 43 -1.20 -11.06 8.61
CA THR A 43 0.15 -10.79 8.10
C THR A 43 0.19 -9.66 7.09
N TRP A 44 1.34 -8.99 7.07
CA TRP A 44 1.69 -8.01 6.04
C TRP A 44 2.81 -8.54 5.16
N GLU A 45 2.61 -8.45 3.85
CA GLU A 45 3.58 -8.85 2.84
C GLU A 45 3.84 -7.74 1.82
N MET A 46 5.06 -7.70 1.29
CA MET A 46 5.42 -6.80 0.19
C MET A 46 4.96 -7.46 -1.11
N VAL A 47 4.08 -6.80 -1.85
CA VAL A 47 3.47 -7.37 -3.07
C VAL A 47 3.92 -6.68 -4.36
N GLY A 48 4.66 -5.57 -4.26
CA GLY A 48 5.20 -4.90 -5.43
C GLY A 48 5.66 -3.48 -5.16
N SER A 49 5.87 -2.73 -6.24
CA SER A 49 6.19 -1.31 -6.21
C SER A 49 5.46 -0.55 -7.31
N LEU A 50 5.14 0.72 -7.05
CA LEU A 50 4.71 1.68 -8.05
C LEU A 50 5.87 2.03 -9.00
N PRO A 51 5.60 2.46 -10.25
CA PRO A 51 6.64 2.90 -11.19
C PRO A 51 7.45 4.10 -10.69
N SER A 52 6.85 4.95 -9.86
CA SER A 52 7.47 6.09 -9.20
C SER A 52 6.90 6.24 -7.81
N ALA A 53 7.66 6.85 -6.89
CA ALA A 53 7.14 7.17 -5.57
C ALA A 53 5.93 8.12 -5.68
N ALA A 54 4.88 7.85 -4.90
CA ALA A 54 3.62 8.60 -4.95
C ALA A 54 3.10 8.87 -3.53
N ARG A 55 2.41 9.99 -3.33
CA ARG A 55 1.75 10.35 -2.06
C ARG A 55 0.48 11.16 -2.36
N SER A 56 -0.47 11.13 -1.43
CA SER A 56 -1.77 11.82 -1.55
C SER A 56 -2.54 11.43 -2.82
N HIS A 57 -2.25 10.25 -3.40
CA HIS A 57 -2.92 9.76 -4.61
C HIS A 57 -4.22 9.02 -4.27
N GLY A 58 -5.14 9.02 -5.23
CA GLY A 58 -6.33 8.17 -5.18
C GLY A 58 -6.00 6.71 -5.49
N CYS A 59 -6.72 5.79 -4.88
CA CYS A 59 -6.62 4.36 -5.15
C CYS A 59 -8.04 3.78 -5.28
N VAL A 60 -8.29 3.04 -6.34
CA VAL A 60 -9.58 2.41 -6.61
C VAL A 60 -9.34 0.98 -7.05
N GLY A 61 -10.08 0.05 -6.46
CA GLY A 61 -10.08 -1.36 -6.85
C GLY A 61 -11.16 -1.57 -7.86
N PHE A 62 -10.82 -2.17 -8.99
CA PHE A 62 -11.78 -2.54 -10.01
C PHE A 62 -11.88 -4.05 -10.09
N TYR A 63 -13.08 -4.55 -9.84
CA TYR A 63 -13.47 -5.91 -10.18
C TYR A 63 -14.12 -5.86 -11.55
N GLY A 64 -13.46 -6.48 -12.53
CA GLY A 64 -14.06 -6.69 -13.85
C GLY A 64 -15.40 -7.42 -13.73
N ILE A 65 -16.30 -7.11 -14.65
CA ILE A 65 -17.57 -7.80 -14.87
C ILE A 65 -17.32 -8.94 -15.86
#